data_AF-A0A5R8P9Y7-F1
#
_entry.id   AF-A0A5R8P9Y7-F1
#
_cell.length_a   1.000
_cell.length_b   1.000
_cell.length_c   1.000
_cell.angle_alpha   90.00
_cell.angle_beta   90.00
_cell.angle_gamma   90.00
#
_symmetry.space_group_name_H-M   'P 1'
#
loop_
_entity.id
_entity.type
_entity.pdbx_description
1 polymer ?
#
loop_
_entity_poly.entity_id
_entity_poly.type
_entity_poly.pdbx_seq_one_letter_code
_entity_poly.pdbx_strand_id
1 'polypeptide(L)' 'MTHTVSRSEFDLAVHLGVAGPASALADATVDRWRELDPEWKGKHWAYSDPDGHHARYLRPINLAPRTTTD' A
#
# COMPACT_ATOMS: atom_id res chain seq x y z
N MET A 1 -1.15 3.19 -12.36
CA MET A 1 -1.75 1.93 -11.85
C MET A 1 -1.20 1.63 -10.48
N THR A 2 -1.90 2.11 -9.45
CA THR A 2 -1.63 1.74 -8.06
C THR A 2 -1.87 0.25 -7.86
N HIS A 3 -0.97 -0.42 -7.16
CA HIS A 3 -1.14 -1.83 -6.83
C HIS A 3 -2.33 -2.03 -5.89
N THR A 4 -3.22 -2.96 -6.23
CA THR A 4 -4.44 -3.26 -5.46
C THR A 4 -4.37 -4.67 -4.89
N VAL A 5 -4.60 -4.83 -3.59
CA VAL A 5 -4.58 -6.12 -2.88
C VAL A 5 -5.94 -6.41 -2.23
N SER A 6 -6.24 -7.68 -1.98
CA SER A 6 -7.39 -8.07 -1.17
C SER A 6 -7.20 -7.63 0.30
N ARG A 7 -8.31 -7.58 1.04
CA ARG A 7 -8.27 -7.24 2.47
C ARG A 7 -7.50 -8.29 3.28
N SER A 8 -7.69 -9.57 2.98
CA SER A 8 -6.97 -10.66 3.66
C SER A 8 -5.46 -10.61 3.44
N GLU A 9 -5.02 -10.27 2.22
CA GLU A 9 -3.59 -10.08 1.94
C GLU A 9 -3.02 -8.88 2.70
N PHE A 10 -3.77 -7.78 2.77
CA PHE A 10 -3.36 -6.61 3.55
C PHE A 10 -3.28 -6.92 5.05
N ASP A 11 -4.28 -7.61 5.61
CA ASP A 11 -4.31 -7.94 7.04
C ASP A 11 -3.13 -8.86 7.41
N LEU A 12 -2.81 -9.84 6.55
CA LEU A 12 -1.62 -10.67 6.72
C LEU A 12 -0.33 -9.85 6.62
N ALA A 13 -0.23 -8.94 5.64
CA ALA A 13 0.93 -8.07 5.48
C ALA A 13 1.13 -7.12 6.68
N VAL A 14 0.05 -6.60 7.26
CA VAL A 14 0.10 -5.81 8.50
C VAL A 14 0.59 -6.67 9.68
N HIS A 15 0.07 -7.89 9.82
CA HIS A 15 0.52 -8.82 10.86
C HIS A 15 2.02 -9.14 10.77
N LEU A 16 2.55 -9.25 9.55
CA LEU A 16 3.97 -9.46 9.27
C LEU A 16 4.82 -8.18 9.34
N GLY A 17 4.21 -7.02 9.60
CA GLY A 17 4.91 -5.73 9.67
C GLY A 17 5.40 -5.20 8.32
N VAL A 18 4.85 -5.69 7.21
CA VAL A 18 5.26 -5.31 5.84
C VAL A 18 4.25 -4.44 5.09
N ALA A 19 3.16 -4.06 5.77
CA ALA A 19 2.18 -3.09 5.29
C ALA A 19 1.58 -2.31 6.46
N GLY A 20 0.91 -1.20 6.17
CA GLY A 20 0.28 -0.40 7.21
C GLY A 20 -0.55 0.77 6.70
N PRO A 21 -1.16 1.53 7.64
CA PRO A 21 -1.88 2.75 7.31
C PRO A 21 -0.90 3.85 6.89
N ALA A 22 -1.32 4.69 5.94
CA ALA A 22 -0.53 5.84 5.48
C ALA A 22 -0.23 6.85 6.60
N SER A 23 -1.02 6.87 7.68
CA SER A 23 -0.78 7.70 8.88
C SER A 23 0.49 7.32 9.65
N ALA A 24 1.13 6.17 9.34
CA ALA A 24 2.43 5.81 9.89
C ALA A 24 3.60 6.42 9.09
N LEU A 25 3.34 7.06 7.95
CA LEU A 25 4.34 7.71 7.10
C LEU A 25 4.45 9.20 7.42
N ALA A 26 5.55 9.82 7.01
CA ALA A 26 5.68 11.28 7.04
C ALA A 26 4.74 11.93 6.01
N ASP A 27 4.16 13.09 6.35
CA ASP A 27 3.25 13.83 5.47
C ASP A 27 3.87 14.12 4.10
N ALA A 28 5.15 14.50 4.07
CA ALA A 28 5.89 14.72 2.82
C ALA A 28 5.93 13.48 1.91
N THR A 29 5.93 12.26 2.47
CA THR A 29 5.84 11.02 1.69
C THR A 29 4.44 10.84 1.12
N VAL A 30 3.40 11.09 1.93
CA VAL A 30 2.00 10.97 1.51
C VAL A 30 1.68 11.98 0.42
N ASP A 31 2.11 13.23 0.56
CA ASP A 31 1.86 14.29 -0.41
C ASP A 31 2.57 14.00 -1.74
N ARG A 32 3.84 13.60 -1.68
CA ARG A 32 4.57 13.16 -2.89
C ARG A 32 3.89 12.00 -3.59
N TRP A 33 3.38 11.01 -2.84
CA TRP A 33 2.68 9.88 -3.47
C TRP A 33 1.34 10.27 -4.08
N ARG A 34 0.61 11.23 -3.50
CA ARG A 34 -0.62 11.76 -4.13
C ARG A 34 -0.34 12.42 -5.48
N GLU A 35 0.80 13.11 -5.60
CA GLU A 35 1.23 13.72 -6.86
C GLU A 35 1.65 12.67 -7.90
N LEU A 36 2.40 11.65 -7.48
CA LEU A 36 2.96 10.63 -8.38
C LEU A 36 1.99 9.49 -8.74
N ASP A 37 1.04 9.19 -7.86
CA ASP A 37 0.07 8.10 -8.04
C ASP A 37 -1.37 8.57 -7.74
N PRO A 38 -2.02 9.27 -8.69
CA PRO A 38 -3.35 9.87 -8.48
C PRO A 38 -4.46 8.84 -8.21
N GLU A 39 -4.25 7.58 -8.57
CA GLU A 39 -5.19 6.49 -8.32
C GLU A 39 -5.13 5.97 -6.88
N TRP A 40 -4.07 6.31 -6.14
CA TRP A 40 -3.90 5.91 -4.75
C TRP A 40 -4.87 6.66 -3.85
N LYS A 41 -5.63 5.92 -3.04
CA LYS A 41 -6.64 6.48 -2.15
C LYS A 41 -6.07 7.17 -0.90
N GLY A 42 -4.74 7.22 -0.76
CA GLY A 42 -4.06 7.87 0.36
C GLY A 42 -4.19 7.13 1.70
N LYS A 43 -4.47 5.82 1.69
CA LYS A 43 -4.87 5.09 2.91
C LYS A 43 -3.84 4.08 3.40
N HIS A 44 -3.14 3.38 2.50
CA HIS A 44 -2.32 2.23 2.86
C HIS A 44 -1.02 2.20 2.07
N TRP A 45 0.00 1.62 2.70
CA TRP A 45 1.31 1.35 2.12
C TRP A 45 1.67 -0.12 2.31
N ALA A 46 2.58 -0.62 1.47
CA ALA A 46 3.25 -1.89 1.66
C ALA A 46 4.72 -1.78 1.23
N TYR A 47 5.55 -2.75 1.62
CA TYR A 47 6.82 -2.96 0.95
C TYR A 47 6.60 -3.55 -0.45
N SER A 48 7.49 -3.22 -1.38
CA SER A 48 7.62 -3.91 -2.65
C SER A 48 8.15 -5.33 -2.45
N ASP A 49 8.04 -6.14 -3.50
CA ASP A 49 8.91 -7.29 -3.64
C ASP A 49 10.38 -6.84 -3.67
N PRO A 50 11.30 -7.68 -3.21
CA PRO A 50 12.73 -7.40 -3.30
C PRO A 50 13.14 -7.19 -4.76
N ASP A 51 13.90 -6.13 -5.01
CA ASP A 51 14.50 -5.90 -6.33
C ASP A 51 15.69 -6.85 -6.59
N GLY A 52 16.39 -6.65 -7.72
CA GLY A 52 17.58 -7.44 -8.08
C GLY A 52 18.75 -7.31 -7.09
N HIS A 53 18.69 -6.35 -6.16
CA HIS A 53 19.65 -6.14 -5.08
C HIS A 53 19.08 -6.53 -3.71
N HIS A 54 17.94 -7.23 -3.69
CA HIS A 54 17.20 -7.63 -2.48
C HIS A 54 16.69 -6.46 -1.62
N ALA A 55 16.70 -5.23 -2.15
CA ALA A 55 16.14 -4.08 -1.46
C ALA A 55 14.62 -4.04 -1.62
N ARG A 56 13.93 -3.60 -0.55
CA ARG A 56 12.49 -3.35 -0.56
C ARG A 56 12.23 -1.87 -0.39
N TYR A 57 11.26 -1.35 -1.11
CA TYR A 57 10.87 0.05 -1.04
C TYR A 57 9.43 0.18 -0.55
N LEU A 58 9.12 1.29 0.11
CA LEU A 58 7.74 1.64 0.40
C LEU A 58 7.01 1.94 -0.90
N ARG A 59 5.77 1.45 -1.04
CA ARG A 59 4.90 1.73 -2.18
C ARG A 59 3.45 2.01 -1.75
N PRO A 60 2.73 2.87 -2.49
CA PRO A 60 1.29 3.06 -2.29
C PRO A 60 0.52 1.81 -2.72
N ILE A 61 -0.46 1.40 -1.91
CA ILE A 61 -1.39 0.33 -2.27
C ILE A 61 -2.85 0.74 -2.01
N ASN A 62 -3.75 0.18 -2.80
CA ASN A 62 -5.19 0.24 -2.59
C ASN A 62 -5.72 -1.12 -2.12
N LEU A 63 -6.85 -1.11 -1.40
CA LEU A 63 -7.59 -2.34 -1.13
C LEU A 63 -8.66 -2.54 -2.19
N ALA A 64 -8.80 -3.79 -2.62
CA ALA A 64 -9.89 -4.22 -3.47
C ALA A 64 -11.24 -3.89 -2.80
N PRO A 65 -12.26 -3.49 -3.57
CA PRO A 65 -13.61 -3.32 -3.04
C PRO A 65 -14.07 -4.61 -2.36
N ARG A 66 -14.86 -4.50 -1.29
CA ARG A 66 -15.59 -5.68 -0.81
C ARG A 66 -16.60 -6.05 -1.87
N THR A 67 -16.51 -7.28 -2.38
CA THR A 67 -17.62 -7.89 -3.11
C THR A 67 -18.70 -8.20 -2.08
N THR A 68 -19.70 -7.33 -1.97
CA THR A 68 -20.94 -7.70 -1.31
C THR A 68 -21.64 -8.67 -2.25
N THR A 69 -21.67 -9.96 -1.89
CA THR A 69 -22.61 -10.90 -2.50
C THR A 69 -23.99 -10.54 -1.94
N ASP A 70 -24.88 -10.07 -2.81
CA ASP A 70 -26.32 -9.96 -2.53
C ASP A 70 -26.95 -11.36 -2.46
#